data_AF-A0A832F4F8-F1
#
_entry.id   AF-A0A832F4F8-F1
#
_cell.length_a   1.000
_cell.length_b   1.000
_cell.length_c   1.000
_cell.angle_alpha   90.00
_cell.angle_beta   90.00
_cell.angle_gamma   90.00
#
_symmetry.space_group_name_H-M   'P 1'
#
loop_
_entity.id
_entity.type
_entity.pdbx_description
1 polymer ?
#
loop_
_entity_poly.entity_id
_entity_poly.type
_entity_poly.pdbx_seq_one_letter_code
_entity_poly.pdbx_strand_id
1 'polypeptide(L)'
;MIGTWLLLLVSLGVILLGCHLFTNGIEWAGHRLKLAEGAVGSILAAVGTTIPETLIAILALVFGFRTGAGEDVGIGAILGAPLMLSTLAMFVTGVAVLMFARRGRRSTVLHVDEHVMKRDLRYFFIVFLGAAAASFVPVPLLRWIIA
;
A
#
# COMPACT_ATOMS: atom_id res chain seq x y z
N MET A 1 12.36 -28.75 -0.41
CA MET A 1 12.93 -27.42 -0.76
C MET A 1 12.40 -26.89 -2.08
N ILE A 2 12.58 -27.56 -3.23
CA ILE A 2 12.00 -27.13 -4.53
C ILE A 2 10.48 -26.90 -4.44
N GLY A 3 9.73 -27.79 -3.78
CA GLY A 3 8.27 -27.65 -3.65
C GLY A 3 7.84 -26.40 -2.89
N THR A 4 8.61 -25.96 -1.89
CA THR A 4 8.30 -24.75 -1.10
C THR A 4 8.53 -23.48 -1.91
N TRP A 5 9.61 -23.42 -2.69
CA TRP A 5 9.87 -22.29 -3.58
C TRP A 5 8.83 -22.19 -4.69
N LEU A 6 8.41 -23.33 -5.26
CA LEU A 6 7.30 -23.37 -6.22
C LEU A 6 6.01 -22.86 -5.60
N LEU A 7 5.68 -23.31 -4.38
CA LEU A 7 4.50 -22.83 -3.66
C LEU A 7 4.54 -21.31 -3.44
N LEU A 8 5.70 -20.75 -3.06
CA LEU A 8 5.89 -19.31 -2.88
C LEU A 8 5.69 -18.52 -4.18
N LEU A 9 6.27 -19.00 -5.29
CA LEU A 9 6.12 -18.31 -6.58
C LEU A 9 4.68 -18.36 -7.10
N VAL A 10 4.02 -19.52 -6.97
CA VAL A 10 2.63 -19.69 -7.37
C VAL A 10 1.71 -18.85 -6.48
N SER A 11 1.90 -18.85 -5.16
CA SER A 11 1.07 -18.04 -4.26
C SER A 11 1.25 -16.55 -4.50
N LEU A 12 2.50 -16.09 -4.73
CA LEU A 12 2.78 -14.71 -5.14
C LEU A 12 2.05 -14.36 -6.44
N GLY A 13 2.11 -15.23 -7.45
CA GLY A 13 1.39 -15.03 -8.71
C GLY A 13 -0.12 -14.91 -8.52
N VAL A 14 -0.71 -15.75 -7.68
CA VAL A 14 -2.14 -15.70 -7.34
C VAL A 14 -2.49 -14.39 -6.62
N ILE A 15 -1.66 -13.93 -5.68
CA ILE A 15 -1.87 -12.66 -4.97
C ILE A 15 -1.80 -11.48 -5.94
N LEU A 16 -0.78 -11.43 -6.80
CA LEU A 16 -0.62 -10.36 -7.79
C LEU A 16 -1.80 -10.30 -8.76
N LEU A 17 -2.24 -11.46 -9.27
CA LEU A 17 -3.39 -11.54 -10.17
C LEU A 17 -4.68 -11.11 -9.44
N GLY A 18 -4.86 -11.54 -8.19
CA GLY A 18 -5.97 -11.13 -7.33
C GLY A 18 -6.01 -9.62 -7.15
N CYS A 19 -4.89 -8.99 -6.81
CA CYS A 19 -4.78 -7.53 -6.65
C CYS A 19 -5.08 -6.79 -7.97
N HIS A 20 -4.60 -7.29 -9.11
CA HIS A 20 -4.89 -6.72 -10.42
C HIS A 20 -6.38 -6.81 -10.80
N LEU A 21 -7.01 -7.97 -10.60
CA LEU A 21 -8.45 -8.15 -10.85
C LEU A 21 -9.30 -7.28 -9.93
N PHE A 22 -8.89 -7.16 -8.66
CA PHE A 22 -9.61 -6.45 -7.65
C PHE A 22 -9.56 -4.92 -7.84
N THR A 23 -8.39 -4.37 -8.14
CA THR A 23 -8.24 -2.94 -8.48
C THR A 23 -9.05 -2.57 -9.72
N ASN A 24 -8.96 -3.36 -10.79
CA ASN A 24 -9.78 -3.17 -11.99
C ASN A 24 -11.29 -3.29 -11.69
N GLY A 25 -11.68 -4.22 -10.81
CA GLY A 25 -13.06 -4.38 -10.35
C GLY A 25 -13.59 -3.13 -9.63
N ILE A 26 -12.78 -2.51 -8.78
CA ILE A 26 -13.14 -1.26 -8.08
C ILE A 26 -13.28 -0.11 -9.07
N GLU A 27 -12.39 0.03 -10.05
CA GLU A 27 -12.49 1.08 -11.07
C GLU A 27 -13.78 0.94 -11.89
N TRP A 28 -14.10 -0.27 -12.34
CA TRP A 28 -15.33 -0.55 -13.08
C TRP A 28 -16.58 -0.35 -12.21
N ALA A 29 -16.54 -0.74 -10.94
CA ALA A 29 -17.62 -0.50 -10.00
C ALA A 29 -17.85 1.01 -9.79
N GLY A 30 -16.76 1.77 -9.64
CA GLY A 30 -16.80 3.23 -9.54
C GLY A 30 -17.44 3.88 -10.77
N HIS A 31 -17.06 3.43 -11.96
CA HIS A 31 -17.66 3.89 -13.22
C HIS A 31 -19.15 3.54 -13.33
N ARG A 32 -19.54 2.31 -12.97
CA ARG A 32 -20.95 1.86 -12.99
C ARG A 32 -21.83 2.65 -12.02
N LEU A 33 -21.28 3.03 -10.86
CA LEU A 33 -21.95 3.81 -9.82
C LEU A 33 -21.90 5.33 -10.07
N LYS A 34 -21.28 5.79 -11.16
CA LYS A 34 -21.08 7.21 -11.51
C LYS A 34 -20.39 8.02 -10.39
N LEU A 35 -19.45 7.38 -9.69
CA LEU A 35 -18.66 8.06 -8.67
C LEU A 35 -17.61 8.97 -9.33
N ALA A 36 -17.29 10.09 -8.68
CA ALA A 36 -16.19 10.95 -9.12
C ALA A 36 -14.88 10.16 -9.10
N GLU A 37 -14.01 10.35 -10.09
CA GLU A 37 -12.70 9.67 -10.17
C GLU A 37 -11.89 9.83 -8.88
N GLY A 38 -11.97 11.03 -8.27
CA GLY A 38 -11.37 11.29 -6.97
C GLY A 38 -11.93 10.42 -5.83
N ALA A 39 -13.23 10.13 -5.81
CA ALA A 39 -13.84 9.25 -4.80
C ALA A 39 -13.50 7.77 -5.03
N VAL A 40 -13.44 7.34 -6.30
CA VAL A 40 -13.00 5.99 -6.65
C VAL A 40 -11.54 5.78 -6.25
N GLY A 41 -10.65 6.73 -6.58
CA GLY A 41 -9.23 6.64 -6.25
C GLY A 41 -8.94 6.79 -4.75
N SER A 42 -9.43 7.86 -4.12
CA SER A 42 -9.05 8.20 -2.73
C SER A 42 -9.72 7.34 -1.66
N ILE A 43 -10.85 6.71 -1.97
CA ILE A 43 -11.60 5.90 -0.99
C ILE A 43 -11.64 4.44 -1.43
N LEU A 44 -12.28 4.13 -2.56
CA LEU A 44 -12.52 2.74 -2.93
C LEU A 44 -11.21 2.01 -3.28
N ALA A 45 -10.37 2.60 -4.13
CA ALA A 45 -9.09 2.02 -4.51
C ALA A 45 -8.10 2.03 -3.35
N ALA A 46 -8.08 3.08 -2.53
CA ALA A 46 -7.22 3.16 -1.35
C ALA A 46 -7.56 2.07 -0.30
N VAL A 47 -8.83 1.91 0.07
CA VAL A 47 -9.27 0.84 0.98
C VAL A 47 -9.02 -0.51 0.33
N GLY A 48 -9.35 -0.62 -0.95
CA GLY A 48 -9.21 -1.85 -1.67
C GLY A 48 -7.78 -2.39 -1.74
N THR A 49 -6.83 -1.52 -2.05
CA THR A 49 -5.41 -1.88 -2.19
C THR A 49 -4.71 -2.07 -0.87
N THR A 50 -5.30 -1.69 0.26
CA THR A 50 -4.70 -1.91 1.58
C THR A 50 -5.17 -3.19 2.24
N ILE A 51 -6.27 -3.79 1.76
CA ILE A 51 -6.81 -5.06 2.29
C ILE A 51 -5.80 -6.22 2.18
N PRO A 52 -5.15 -6.48 1.02
CA PRO A 52 -4.22 -7.62 0.91
C PRO A 52 -3.06 -7.53 1.89
N GLU A 53 -2.46 -6.35 2.01
CA GLU A 53 -1.33 -6.02 2.86
C GLU A 53 -1.73 -6.11 4.34
N THR A 54 -2.89 -5.56 4.70
CA THR A 54 -3.41 -5.60 6.07
C THR A 54 -3.74 -7.04 6.47
N LEU A 55 -4.29 -7.85 5.55
CA LEU A 55 -4.59 -9.25 5.81
C LEU A 55 -3.32 -10.06 6.05
N ILE A 56 -2.26 -9.83 5.27
CA ILE A 56 -0.96 -10.49 5.49
C ILE A 56 -0.39 -10.11 6.86
N ALA A 57 -0.44 -8.82 7.23
CA ALA A 57 0.02 -8.36 8.55
C ALA A 57 -0.78 -9.01 9.70
N ILE A 58 -2.12 -9.05 9.60
CA ILE A 58 -2.99 -9.69 10.60
C ILE A 58 -2.67 -11.19 10.70
N LEU A 59 -2.54 -11.89 9.57
CA LEU A 59 -2.24 -13.32 9.58
C LEU A 59 -0.85 -13.60 10.19
N ALA A 60 0.13 -12.76 9.88
CA ALA A 60 1.48 -12.87 10.41
C ALA A 60 1.53 -12.65 11.93
N LEU A 61 0.80 -11.65 12.44
CA LEU A 61 0.65 -11.42 13.87
C LEU A 61 -0.11 -12.59 14.51
N VAL A 62 -1.35 -12.86 14.13
CA VAL A 62 -2.22 -13.84 14.81
C VAL A 62 -1.69 -15.27 14.73
N PHE A 63 -1.21 -15.72 13.57
CA PHE A 63 -0.82 -17.12 13.35
C PHE A 63 0.69 -17.35 13.42
N GLY A 64 1.51 -16.30 13.32
CA GLY A 64 2.97 -16.40 13.31
C GLY A 64 3.65 -16.34 14.68
N PHE A 65 2.92 -16.09 15.76
CA PHE A 65 3.45 -16.07 17.15
C PHE A 65 4.17 -17.36 17.56
N ARG A 66 3.85 -18.52 16.95
CA ARG A 66 4.42 -19.82 17.37
C ARG A 66 5.87 -20.03 16.92
N THR A 67 6.39 -19.25 15.98
CA THR A 67 7.72 -19.48 15.37
C THR A 67 8.64 -18.25 15.39
N GLY A 68 8.20 -17.10 15.93
CA GLY A 68 8.97 -15.85 15.96
C GLY A 68 9.07 -15.13 14.60
N ALA A 69 9.15 -15.88 13.49
CA ALA A 69 9.21 -15.34 12.13
C ALA A 69 7.97 -14.54 11.69
N GLY A 70 6.82 -14.72 12.37
CA GLY A 70 5.60 -13.94 12.08
C GLY A 70 5.71 -12.45 12.42
N GLU A 71 6.47 -12.13 13.47
CA GLU A 71 6.65 -10.73 13.91
C GLU A 71 7.44 -9.94 12.86
N ASP A 72 8.54 -10.50 12.35
CA ASP A 72 9.36 -9.89 11.29
C ASP A 72 8.56 -9.69 9.99
N VAL A 73 7.71 -10.66 9.63
CA VAL A 73 6.83 -10.56 8.45
C VAL A 73 5.76 -9.47 8.65
N GLY A 74 5.18 -9.39 9.84
CA GLY A 74 4.20 -8.35 10.18
C GLY A 74 4.79 -6.94 10.14
N ILE A 75 5.96 -6.76 10.77
CA ILE A 75 6.72 -5.50 10.74
C ILE A 75 7.08 -5.14 9.29
N GLY A 76 7.54 -6.11 8.51
CA GLY A 76 7.86 -5.93 7.09
C GLY A 76 6.66 -5.52 6.24
N ALA A 77 5.47 -6.08 6.49
CA ALA A 77 4.24 -5.71 5.80
C ALA A 77 3.80 -4.27 6.14
N ILE A 78 3.85 -3.89 7.43
CA ILE A 78 3.43 -2.56 7.90
C ILE A 78 4.40 -1.47 7.42
N LEU A 79 5.70 -1.66 7.59
CA LEU A 79 6.72 -0.68 7.17
C LEU A 79 6.95 -0.70 5.65
N GLY A 80 6.77 -1.85 5.02
CA GLY A 80 6.98 -2.02 3.59
C GLY A 80 6.03 -1.19 2.74
N ALA A 81 4.76 -1.04 3.14
CA ALA A 81 3.76 -0.27 2.40
C ALA A 81 4.16 1.21 2.17
N PRO A 82 4.46 2.03 3.20
CA PRO A 82 4.87 3.42 3.02
C PRO A 82 6.23 3.55 2.30
N LEU A 83 7.15 2.61 2.52
CA LEU A 83 8.45 2.58 1.83
C LEU A 83 8.27 2.28 0.33
N MET A 84 7.42 1.31 -0.03
CA MET A 84 7.12 0.97 -1.42
C MET A 84 6.51 2.16 -2.15
N LEU A 85 5.57 2.88 -1.53
CA LEU A 85 4.96 4.06 -2.12
C LEU A 85 5.99 5.18 -2.35
N SER A 86 6.73 5.55 -1.30
CA SER A 86 7.70 6.67 -1.35
C SER A 86 8.90 6.41 -2.27
N THR A 87 9.29 5.15 -2.45
CA THR A 87 10.45 4.78 -3.28
C THR A 87 10.02 4.23 -4.64
N LEU A 88 9.52 3.00 -4.67
CA LEU A 88 9.30 2.24 -5.89
C LEU A 88 8.14 2.79 -6.71
N ALA A 89 6.99 3.07 -6.10
CA ALA A 89 5.81 3.54 -6.83
C ALA A 89 6.07 4.92 -7.45
N MET A 90 6.62 5.86 -6.68
CA MET A 90 6.99 7.19 -7.18
C MET A 90 8.09 7.13 -8.24
N PHE A 91 9.09 6.26 -8.06
CA PHE A 91 10.14 6.04 -9.07
C PHE A 91 9.56 5.53 -10.39
N VAL A 92 8.78 4.45 -10.36
CA VAL A 92 8.16 3.86 -11.56
C VAL A 92 7.23 4.87 -12.24
N THR A 93 6.44 5.62 -11.46
CA THR A 93 5.55 6.67 -11.99
C THR A 93 6.34 7.80 -12.65
N GLY A 94 7.40 8.28 -12.01
CA GLY A 94 8.28 9.32 -12.54
C GLY A 94 8.98 8.88 -13.83
N VAL A 95 9.54 7.67 -13.86
CA VAL A 95 10.18 7.10 -15.06
C VAL A 95 9.16 6.94 -16.18
N ALA A 96 7.95 6.46 -15.89
CA ALA A 96 6.88 6.36 -16.87
C ALA A 96 6.54 7.72 -17.50
N VAL A 97 6.34 8.76 -16.68
CA VAL A 97 6.06 10.12 -17.16
C VAL A 97 7.18 10.64 -18.06
N LEU A 98 8.44 10.49 -17.64
CA LEU A 98 9.60 10.91 -18.44
C LEU A 98 9.71 10.14 -19.77
N MET A 99 9.45 8.83 -19.76
CA MET A 99 9.47 8.01 -20.98
C MET A 99 8.36 8.41 -21.96
N PHE A 100 7.14 8.61 -21.47
CA PHE A 100 6.01 9.04 -22.32
C PHE A 100 6.19 10.47 -22.85
N ALA A 101 6.79 11.35 -22.06
CA ALA A 101 7.13 12.70 -22.50
C ALA A 101 8.22 12.70 -23.58
N ARG A 102 9.29 11.91 -23.41
CA ARG A 102 10.34 11.74 -24.42
C ARG A 102 9.84 11.16 -25.74
N ARG A 103 8.79 10.32 -25.69
CA ARG A 103 8.12 9.78 -26.89
C ARG A 103 7.11 10.75 -27.52
N GLY A 104 6.99 11.97 -27.02
CA GLY A 104 6.06 13.00 -27.54
C GLY A 104 4.59 12.69 -27.29
N ARG A 105 4.26 11.70 -26.44
CA ARG A 105 2.88 11.29 -26.18
C ARG A 105 2.20 12.09 -25.07
N ARG A 106 2.96 12.86 -24.29
CA ARG A 106 2.47 13.67 -23.16
C ARG A 106 3.44 14.81 -22.85
N SER A 107 3.00 15.87 -22.18
CA SER A 107 3.89 16.84 -21.52
C SER A 107 4.42 16.32 -20.18
N THR A 108 5.50 16.90 -19.68
CA THR A 108 6.06 16.61 -18.34
C THR A 108 5.24 17.22 -17.19
N VAL A 109 4.24 18.03 -17.51
CA VAL A 109 3.39 18.71 -16.51
C VAL A 109 2.29 17.75 -16.05
N LEU A 110 2.39 17.30 -14.79
CA LEU A 110 1.28 16.60 -14.14
C LEU A 110 0.26 17.62 -13.63
N HIS A 111 -0.99 17.46 -14.05
CA HIS A 111 -2.12 18.15 -13.47
C HIS A 111 -2.57 17.34 -12.25
N VAL A 112 -2.03 17.69 -11.09
CA VAL A 112 -2.41 17.11 -9.79
C VAL A 112 -3.17 18.17 -9.01
N ASP A 113 -4.22 17.77 -8.31
CA ASP A 113 -4.85 18.63 -7.33
C ASP A 113 -3.90 18.81 -6.13
N GLU A 114 -3.18 19.92 -6.12
CA GLU A 114 -2.24 20.25 -5.06
C GLU A 114 -2.91 20.33 -3.68
N HIS A 115 -4.18 20.73 -3.62
CA HIS A 115 -4.91 20.87 -2.37
C HIS A 115 -5.17 19.49 -1.75
N VAL A 116 -5.64 18.53 -2.55
CA VAL A 116 -5.82 17.13 -2.12
C VAL A 116 -4.48 16.51 -1.72
N MET A 117 -3.44 16.68 -2.54
CA MET A 117 -2.13 16.07 -2.26
C MET A 117 -1.47 16.65 -1.00
N LYS A 118 -1.49 17.97 -0.80
CA LYS A 118 -0.96 18.60 0.43
C LYS A 118 -1.74 18.17 1.67
N ARG A 119 -3.06 18.06 1.56
CA ARG A 119 -3.92 17.56 2.65
C ARG A 119 -3.53 16.15 3.05
N ASP A 120 -3.47 15.23 2.09
CA ASP A 120 -3.25 13.81 2.34
C ASP A 120 -1.82 13.55 2.86
N LEU A 121 -0.81 14.21 2.30
CA LEU A 121 0.57 14.16 2.81
C LEU A 121 0.68 14.70 4.24
N ARG A 122 -0.01 15.79 4.56
CA ARG A 122 0.00 16.35 5.92
C ARG A 122 -0.60 15.37 6.92
N TYR A 123 -1.74 14.75 6.60
CA TYR A 123 -2.31 13.70 7.45
C TYR A 123 -1.36 12.52 7.61
N PHE A 124 -0.77 12.04 6.51
CA PHE A 124 0.22 10.97 6.52
C PHE A 124 1.39 11.28 7.45
N PHE A 125 2.04 12.44 7.31
CA PHE A 125 3.17 12.81 8.15
C PHE A 125 2.80 12.93 9.63
N ILE A 126 1.65 13.53 9.96
CA ILE A 126 1.21 13.66 11.36
C ILE A 126 1.01 12.28 12.00
N VAL A 127 0.28 11.39 11.32
CA VAL A 127 -0.02 10.05 11.84
C VAL A 127 1.25 9.20 11.89
N PHE A 128 2.06 9.22 10.84
CA PHE A 128 3.30 8.45 10.76
C PHE A 128 4.32 8.89 11.81
N LEU A 129 4.51 10.21 12.00
CA LEU A 129 5.37 10.72 13.07
C LEU A 129 4.82 10.38 14.45
N GLY A 130 3.50 10.41 14.64
CA GLY A 130 2.86 9.97 15.88
C GLY A 130 3.13 8.49 16.17
N ALA A 131 2.95 7.62 15.18
CA ALA A 131 3.23 6.19 15.30
C ALA A 131 4.73 5.91 15.55
N ALA A 132 5.61 6.60 14.82
CA ALA A 132 7.06 6.50 15.01
C ALA A 132 7.46 6.97 16.42
N ALA A 133 6.92 8.10 16.90
CA ALA A 133 7.18 8.61 18.24
C ALA A 133 6.68 7.65 19.32
N ALA A 134 5.51 7.04 19.14
CA ALA A 134 4.97 6.05 20.07
C ALA A 134 5.88 4.82 20.22
N SER A 135 6.62 4.44 19.17
CA SER A 135 7.61 3.36 19.23
C SER A 135 8.72 3.60 20.26
N PHE A 136 9.06 4.87 20.55
CA PHE A 136 10.10 5.23 21.51
C PHE A 136 9.60 5.33 22.96
N VAL A 137 8.29 5.22 23.21
CA VAL A 137 7.75 5.36 24.58
C VAL A 137 7.60 3.98 25.23
N PRO A 138 8.36 3.65 26.28
CA PRO A 138 8.26 2.38 26.99
C PRO A 138 7.06 2.40 27.97
N VAL A 139 5.83 2.43 27.45
CA VAL A 139 4.61 2.27 28.28
C VAL A 139 3.97 0.90 28.01
N PRO A 140 3.94 0.00 29.01
CA PRO A 140 3.36 -1.35 28.87
C PRO A 140 1.91 -1.37 28.40
N LEU A 141 1.15 -0.32 28.70
CA LEU A 141 -0.28 -0.20 28.39
C LEU A 141 -0.56 0.29 26.96
N LEU A 142 0.39 1.02 26.35
CA LEU A 142 0.23 1.64 25.02
C LEU A 142 0.54 0.65 23.89
N ARG A 143 1.30 -0.42 24.18
CA ARG A 143 1.66 -1.48 23.23
C ARG A 143 0.44 -2.20 22.63
N TRP A 144 -0.66 -2.30 23.37
CA TRP A 144 -1.88 -3.00 22.92
C TRP A 144 -2.85 -2.13 22.12
N ILE A 145 -2.71 -0.79 22.17
CA ILE A 145 -3.64 0.15 21.53
C ILE A 145 -3.11 0.62 20.17
N ILE A 146 -1.79 0.54 19.96
CA ILE A 146 -1.11 1.09 18.77
C ILE A 146 -0.66 -0.02 17.79
N ALA A 147 -0.60 -1.28 18.23
CA ALA A 147 -0.22 -2.43 17.40
C ALA A 147 -1.47 -3.14 16.81
#